data_AF-A0A502H887-F1
#
_entry.id   AF-A0A502H887-F1
#
_cell.length_a   1.000
_cell.length_b   1.000
_cell.length_c   1.000
_cell.angle_alpha   90.00
_cell.angle_beta   90.00
_cell.angle_gamma   90.00
#
_symmetry.space_group_name_H-M   'P 1'
#
loop_
_entity.id
_entity.type
_entity.pdbx_description
1 polymer ?
#
loop_
_entity_poly.entity_id
_entity_poly.type
_entity_poly.pdbx_seq_one_letter_code
_entity_poly.pdbx_strand_id
1 'polypeptide(L)'
;MRKFVCSILMTALLAVGGGSVFASSNSLGDTINSLYGVPYKAAGKSTSGFDCSGFTGYVFSSLGTKLPASSASQFDMGESVDREDLKPGDLVFFNTNGTNISHVGIYIGNNMFAHSETGIGVTKTSLDDPYYWSKRYVGAKRVAIADLED
;
A
#
# COMPACT_ATOMS: atom_id res chain seq x y z
N MET A 1 -63.17 16.86 42.91
CA MET A 1 -62.68 16.20 41.67
C MET A 1 -61.30 16.77 41.37
N ARG A 2 -60.28 15.91 41.26
CA ARG A 2 -58.84 16.22 41.35
C ARG A 2 -58.34 16.96 40.10
N LYS A 3 -57.70 18.12 40.27
CA LYS A 3 -56.82 18.73 39.25
C LYS A 3 -55.38 18.48 39.67
N PHE A 4 -54.67 17.65 38.91
CA PHE A 4 -53.26 17.36 39.12
C PHE A 4 -52.40 18.49 38.55
N VAL A 5 -51.53 19.04 39.39
CA VAL A 5 -50.37 19.83 38.99
C VAL A 5 -49.23 18.83 38.77
N CYS A 6 -48.58 18.84 37.60
CA CYS A 6 -47.32 18.12 37.41
C CYS A 6 -46.30 19.02 36.73
N SER A 7 -45.39 19.50 37.58
CA SER A 7 -44.13 20.14 37.25
C SER A 7 -43.31 19.23 36.32
N ILE A 8 -42.78 19.76 35.22
CA ILE A 8 -41.76 19.06 34.43
C ILE A 8 -40.46 19.82 34.58
N LEU A 9 -39.53 19.12 35.21
CA LEU A 9 -38.15 19.46 35.48
C LEU A 9 -37.35 19.74 34.19
N MET A 10 -36.42 20.66 34.37
CA MET A 10 -35.27 20.99 33.55
C MET A 10 -34.29 19.82 33.46
N THR A 11 -33.85 19.47 32.25
CA THR A 11 -32.53 18.86 32.05
C THR A 11 -31.94 19.27 30.70
N ALA A 12 -30.86 20.04 30.79
CA ALA A 12 -30.03 20.46 29.69
C ALA A 12 -29.39 19.26 28.99
N LEU A 13 -29.56 19.17 27.68
CA LEU A 13 -28.86 18.21 26.84
C LEU A 13 -27.45 18.75 26.59
N LEU A 14 -26.47 18.27 27.36
CA LEU A 14 -25.06 18.44 27.05
C LEU A 14 -24.76 17.64 25.78
N ALA A 15 -24.69 18.34 24.65
CA ALA A 15 -24.07 17.81 23.44
C ALA A 15 -22.59 17.59 23.74
N VAL A 16 -22.23 16.34 24.06
CA VAL A 16 -20.84 15.89 24.02
C VAL A 16 -20.42 16.00 22.56
N GLY A 17 -19.69 17.05 22.24
CA GLY A 17 -18.95 17.16 20.99
C GLY A 17 -17.94 16.02 20.96
N GLY A 18 -18.33 14.92 20.32
CA GLY A 18 -17.40 13.91 19.85
C GLY A 18 -16.51 14.57 18.81
N GLY A 19 -15.38 15.10 19.25
CA GLY A 19 -14.30 15.45 18.34
C GLY A 19 -13.94 14.18 17.59
N SER A 20 -14.24 14.15 16.30
CA SER A 20 -13.72 13.13 15.40
C SER A 20 -12.20 13.17 15.53
N VAL A 21 -11.65 12.16 16.19
CA VAL A 21 -10.25 11.80 16.01
C VAL A 21 -10.14 11.34 14.57
N PHE A 22 -9.85 12.27 13.65
CA PHE A 22 -9.44 11.90 12.31
C PHE A 22 -8.12 11.15 12.46
N ALA A 23 -8.19 9.81 12.52
CA ALA A 23 -7.03 8.99 12.24
C ALA A 23 -6.57 9.42 10.85
N SER A 24 -5.37 9.98 10.75
CA SER A 24 -4.75 10.28 9.46
C SER A 24 -4.61 8.95 8.73
N SER A 25 -5.56 8.61 7.86
CA SER A 25 -5.43 7.52 6.91
C SER A 25 -4.23 7.89 6.04
N ASN A 26 -3.07 7.29 6.30
CA ASN A 26 -1.89 7.54 5.49
C ASN A 26 -2.25 7.17 4.06
N SER A 27 -2.12 8.11 3.12
CA SER A 27 -2.35 7.76 1.72
C SER A 27 -1.24 6.81 1.24
N LEU A 28 -1.53 6.00 0.23
CA LEU A 28 -0.54 5.15 -0.43
C LEU A 28 0.70 5.96 -0.84
N GLY A 29 0.47 7.14 -1.43
CA GLY A 29 1.52 8.05 -1.88
C GLY A 29 2.38 8.56 -0.73
N ASP A 30 1.77 9.03 0.36
CA ASP A 30 2.51 9.55 1.52
C ASP A 30 3.36 8.47 2.18
N THR A 31 2.80 7.27 2.29
CA THR A 31 3.53 6.10 2.81
C THR A 31 4.76 5.82 1.95
N ILE A 32 4.62 5.67 0.63
CA ILE A 32 5.75 5.40 -0.28
C ILE A 32 6.78 6.54 -0.23
N ASN A 33 6.33 7.79 -0.27
CA ASN A 33 7.19 8.97 -0.26
C ASN A 33 8.08 9.02 0.99
N SER A 34 7.55 8.62 2.15
CA SER A 34 8.31 8.58 3.41
C SER A 34 9.40 7.51 3.46
N LEU A 35 9.37 6.52 2.54
CA LEU A 35 10.26 5.37 2.54
C LEU A 35 11.39 5.48 1.53
N TYR A 36 11.37 6.46 0.61
CA TYR A 36 12.45 6.64 -0.35
C TYR A 36 13.81 6.81 0.35
N GLY A 37 14.81 6.08 -0.15
CA GLY A 37 16.16 6.06 0.40
C GLY A 37 16.39 5.06 1.55
N VAL A 38 15.35 4.39 2.07
CA VAL A 38 15.55 3.27 3.01
C VAL A 38 16.39 2.18 2.33
N PRO A 39 17.48 1.70 2.93
CA PRO A 39 18.42 0.80 2.27
C PRO A 39 17.80 -0.56 1.94
N TYR A 40 18.36 -1.23 0.94
CA TYR A 40 18.02 -2.63 0.68
C TYR A 40 18.60 -3.53 1.77
N LYS A 41 17.78 -4.47 2.25
CA LYS A 41 18.21 -5.53 3.17
C LYS A 41 17.50 -6.83 2.83
N ALA A 42 18.26 -7.89 2.56
CA ALA A 42 17.68 -9.20 2.30
C ALA A 42 16.78 -9.65 3.46
N ALA A 43 15.57 -10.13 3.16
CA ALA A 43 14.53 -10.46 4.15
C ALA A 43 14.10 -9.28 5.04
N GLY A 44 14.45 -8.05 4.67
CA GLY A 44 14.16 -6.82 5.41
C GLY A 44 12.69 -6.43 5.28
N LYS A 45 12.07 -6.03 6.39
CA LYS A 45 10.62 -5.75 6.50
C LYS A 45 10.32 -4.49 7.31
N SER A 46 11.30 -3.61 7.52
CA SER A 46 11.14 -2.41 8.33
C SER A 46 11.97 -1.25 7.78
N THR A 47 11.77 -0.06 8.35
CA THR A 47 12.46 1.17 7.95
C THR A 47 13.99 1.15 8.19
N SER A 48 14.52 0.12 8.84
CA SER A 48 15.96 -0.16 8.90
C SER A 48 16.52 -0.83 7.65
N GLY A 49 15.64 -1.30 6.76
CA GLY A 49 15.96 -1.86 5.47
C GLY A 49 14.90 -2.85 4.98
N PHE A 50 14.61 -2.79 3.68
CA PHE A 50 13.61 -3.63 3.02
C PHE A 50 14.21 -4.50 1.92
N ASP A 51 13.70 -5.72 1.73
CA ASP A 51 13.75 -6.35 0.41
C ASP A 51 12.53 -5.92 -0.43
N CYS A 52 12.41 -6.41 -1.66
CA CYS A 52 11.35 -5.96 -2.56
C CYS A 52 9.95 -6.31 -2.04
N SER A 53 9.72 -7.54 -1.58
CA SER A 53 8.43 -7.99 -1.04
C SER A 53 8.16 -7.48 0.38
N GLY A 54 9.19 -7.22 1.17
CA GLY A 54 9.10 -6.58 2.49
C GLY A 54 8.73 -5.11 2.38
N PHE A 55 9.21 -4.40 1.36
CA PHE A 55 8.77 -3.03 1.05
C PHE A 55 7.28 -3.00 0.70
N THR A 56 6.83 -3.81 -0.26
CA THR A 56 5.40 -3.85 -0.64
C THR A 56 4.52 -4.27 0.53
N GLY A 57 4.94 -5.30 1.28
CA GLY A 57 4.23 -5.77 2.46
C GLY A 57 4.11 -4.72 3.55
N TYR A 58 5.14 -3.91 3.77
CA TYR A 58 5.09 -2.80 4.73
C TYR A 58 4.08 -1.73 4.31
N VAL A 59 4.13 -1.29 3.05
CA VAL A 59 3.22 -0.27 2.50
C VAL A 59 1.76 -0.74 2.54
N PHE A 60 1.48 -1.98 2.12
CA PHE A 60 0.12 -2.50 2.17
C PHE A 60 -0.36 -2.71 3.60
N SER A 61 0.52 -3.13 4.51
CA SER A 61 0.15 -3.34 5.91
C SER A 61 -0.18 -2.04 6.63
N SER A 62 0.42 -0.90 6.25
CA SER A 62 0.02 0.41 6.79
C SER A 62 -1.33 0.89 6.26
N LEU A 63 -1.86 0.26 5.20
CA LEU A 63 -3.18 0.49 4.61
C LEU A 63 -4.15 -0.67 4.92
N GLY A 64 -3.92 -1.38 6.03
CA GLY A 64 -4.81 -2.43 6.52
C GLY A 64 -4.72 -3.78 5.80
N THR A 65 -3.83 -3.94 4.81
CA THR A 65 -3.79 -5.14 3.95
C THR A 65 -2.51 -5.95 4.14
N LYS A 66 -2.64 -7.24 4.46
CA LYS A 66 -1.48 -8.12 4.65
C LYS A 66 -1.10 -8.84 3.37
N LEU A 67 0.15 -8.66 2.94
CA LEU A 67 0.71 -9.42 1.83
C LEU A 67 1.57 -10.59 2.33
N PRO A 68 1.65 -11.70 1.56
CA PRO A 68 2.63 -12.75 1.79
C PRO A 68 4.08 -12.24 1.77
N ALA A 69 4.99 -13.00 2.39
CA ALA A 69 6.37 -12.56 2.60
C ALA A 69 7.25 -12.55 1.34
N SER A 70 6.92 -13.33 0.29
CA SER A 70 7.71 -13.45 -0.93
C SER A 70 7.01 -12.82 -2.13
N SER A 71 7.79 -12.31 -3.09
CA SER A 71 7.28 -11.75 -4.34
C SER A 71 6.49 -12.79 -5.15
N ALA A 72 6.96 -14.04 -5.17
CA ALA A 72 6.26 -15.14 -5.82
C ALA A 72 4.85 -15.37 -5.22
N SER A 73 4.72 -15.45 -3.89
CA SER A 73 3.41 -15.61 -3.26
C SER A 73 2.54 -14.36 -3.36
N GLN A 74 3.12 -13.17 -3.45
CA GLN A 74 2.38 -11.94 -3.76
C GLN A 74 1.81 -11.95 -5.19
N PHE A 75 2.45 -12.64 -6.13
CA PHE A 75 1.95 -12.77 -7.50
C PHE A 75 0.69 -13.65 -7.59
N ASP A 76 0.49 -14.54 -6.63
CA ASP A 76 -0.72 -15.37 -6.54
C ASP A 76 -1.91 -14.65 -5.88
N MET A 77 -1.71 -13.40 -5.44
CA MET A 77 -2.75 -12.58 -4.79
C MET A 77 -3.49 -11.70 -5.79
N GLY A 78 -4.78 -11.46 -5.53
CA GLY A 78 -5.57 -10.47 -6.25
C GLY A 78 -5.87 -10.85 -7.70
N GLU A 79 -6.32 -9.85 -8.46
CA GLU A 79 -6.71 -10.02 -9.87
C GLU A 79 -5.55 -9.65 -10.80
N SER A 80 -5.41 -10.40 -11.90
CA SER A 80 -4.45 -10.03 -12.96
C SER A 80 -4.87 -8.73 -13.63
N VAL A 81 -3.90 -7.85 -13.87
CA VAL A 81 -4.12 -6.56 -14.54
C VAL A 81 -3.23 -6.47 -15.76
N ASP A 82 -3.83 -6.10 -16.90
CA ASP A 82 -3.10 -5.79 -18.12
C ASP A 82 -2.32 -4.48 -17.96
N ARG A 83 -1.19 -4.37 -18.65
CA ARG A 83 -0.26 -3.25 -18.45
C ARG A 83 -0.92 -1.90 -18.75
N GLU A 84 -1.83 -1.88 -19.70
CA GLU A 84 -2.58 -0.71 -20.15
C GLU A 84 -3.61 -0.24 -19.10
N ASP A 85 -4.04 -1.14 -18.21
CA ASP A 85 -5.06 -0.91 -17.18
C ASP A 85 -4.46 -0.65 -15.79
N LEU A 86 -3.14 -0.47 -15.70
CA LEU A 86 -2.42 -0.21 -14.46
C LEU A 86 -2.91 1.07 -13.77
N LYS A 87 -3.17 0.94 -12.47
CA LYS A 87 -3.57 2.03 -11.57
C LYS A 87 -2.62 2.11 -10.38
N PRO A 88 -2.35 3.33 -9.86
CA PRO A 88 -1.52 3.48 -8.67
C PRO A 88 -1.98 2.54 -7.55
N GLY A 89 -1.05 1.78 -6.99
CA GLY A 89 -1.31 0.72 -6.02
C GLY A 89 -1.24 -0.69 -6.58
N ASP A 90 -1.33 -0.90 -7.89
CA ASP A 90 -1.13 -2.23 -8.46
C ASP A 90 0.30 -2.73 -8.20
N LEU A 91 0.44 -4.01 -7.87
CA LEU A 91 1.74 -4.66 -7.73
C LEU A 91 2.24 -5.06 -9.12
N VAL A 92 3.47 -4.68 -9.45
CA VAL A 92 4.14 -5.03 -10.71
C VAL A 92 5.28 -6.00 -10.43
N PHE A 93 5.39 -7.05 -11.25
CA PHE A 93 6.25 -8.19 -10.99
C PHE A 93 7.26 -8.41 -12.10
N PHE A 94 8.46 -8.87 -11.72
CA PHE A 94 9.57 -9.03 -12.64
C PHE A 94 10.34 -10.34 -12.41
N ASN A 95 10.93 -10.84 -13.49
CA ASN A 95 11.88 -11.94 -13.50
C ASN A 95 13.32 -11.40 -13.63
N THR A 96 13.92 -11.05 -12.49
CA THR A 96 15.30 -10.55 -12.40
C THR A 96 16.35 -11.64 -12.27
N ASN A 97 15.96 -12.86 -11.87
CA ASN A 97 16.86 -14.01 -11.72
C ASN A 97 16.91 -14.94 -12.95
N GLY A 98 16.07 -14.70 -13.96
CA GLY A 98 15.99 -15.46 -15.21
C GLY A 98 15.09 -16.71 -15.18
N THR A 99 14.47 -17.05 -14.05
CA THR A 99 13.74 -18.33 -13.90
C THR A 99 12.32 -18.20 -13.34
N ASN A 100 12.04 -17.22 -12.48
CA ASN A 100 10.75 -17.08 -11.81
C ASN A 100 10.49 -15.64 -11.36
N ILE A 101 9.30 -15.37 -10.80
CA ILE A 101 9.00 -14.09 -10.14
C ILE A 101 10.00 -13.89 -9.00
N SER A 102 10.87 -12.90 -9.17
CA SER A 102 11.97 -12.64 -8.24
C SER A 102 12.03 -11.21 -7.75
N HIS A 103 11.19 -10.33 -8.29
CA HIS A 103 11.11 -8.94 -7.86
C HIS A 103 9.68 -8.42 -7.96
N VAL A 104 9.34 -7.49 -7.09
CA VAL A 104 8.03 -6.83 -7.03
C VAL A 104 8.19 -5.35 -6.69
N GLY A 105 7.29 -4.52 -7.20
CA GLY A 105 7.15 -3.12 -6.84
C GLY A 105 5.69 -2.67 -6.86
N ILE A 106 5.45 -1.42 -6.48
CA ILE A 106 4.13 -0.79 -6.48
C ILE A 106 4.09 0.20 -7.63
N TYR A 107 3.14 0.06 -8.54
CA TYR A 107 2.90 1.05 -9.58
C TYR A 107 2.43 2.36 -8.96
N ILE A 108 3.02 3.49 -9.37
CA ILE A 108 2.75 4.82 -8.82
C ILE A 108 2.24 5.81 -9.87
N GLY A 109 1.82 5.30 -11.04
CA GLY A 109 1.36 6.11 -12.18
C GLY A 109 2.50 6.54 -13.11
N ASN A 110 2.14 7.12 -14.26
CA ASN A 110 3.08 7.65 -15.26
C ASN A 110 4.15 6.64 -15.72
N ASN A 111 3.80 5.36 -15.88
CA ASN A 111 4.75 4.28 -16.18
C ASN A 111 5.88 4.13 -15.15
N MET A 112 5.71 4.64 -13.93
CA MET A 112 6.68 4.53 -12.85
C MET A 112 6.22 3.52 -11.79
N PHE A 113 7.17 2.86 -11.16
CA PHE A 113 6.92 1.99 -10.01
C PHE A 113 7.95 2.23 -8.91
N ALA A 114 7.52 2.14 -7.65
CA ALA A 114 8.37 2.19 -6.47
C ALA A 114 8.76 0.77 -6.02
N HIS A 115 10.01 0.57 -5.63
CA HIS A 115 10.51 -0.73 -5.18
C HIS A 115 11.78 -0.57 -4.32
N SER A 116 12.12 -1.60 -3.55
CA SER A 116 13.44 -1.72 -2.93
C SER A 116 14.40 -2.47 -3.86
N GLU A 117 15.42 -1.81 -4.39
CA GLU A 117 16.40 -2.38 -5.32
C GLU A 117 17.70 -2.78 -4.63
N THR A 118 18.22 -3.96 -4.93
CA THR A 118 19.53 -4.43 -4.43
C THR A 118 20.63 -3.41 -4.73
N GLY A 119 21.33 -2.97 -3.68
CA GLY A 119 22.43 -2.00 -3.80
C GLY A 119 22.02 -0.53 -3.80
N ILE A 120 20.72 -0.21 -3.95
CA ILE A 120 20.20 1.17 -3.95
C ILE A 120 19.25 1.41 -2.77
N GLY A 121 18.34 0.48 -2.50
CA GLY A 121 17.24 0.65 -1.53
C GLY A 121 15.95 1.11 -2.21
N VAL A 122 15.06 1.71 -1.42
CA VAL A 122 13.74 2.15 -1.90
C VAL A 122 13.90 3.32 -2.86
N THR A 123 13.53 3.08 -4.11
CA THR A 123 13.64 4.01 -5.23
C THR A 123 12.40 3.92 -6.13
N LYS A 124 12.36 4.73 -7.19
CA LYS A 124 11.37 4.62 -8.27
C LYS A 124 12.05 4.49 -9.62
N THR A 125 11.48 3.67 -10.47
CA THR A 125 12.02 3.39 -11.80
C THR A 125 10.91 3.36 -12.85
N SER A 126 11.26 3.62 -14.10
CA SER A 126 10.33 3.53 -15.23
C SER A 126 10.16 2.07 -15.68
N LEU A 127 8.91 1.66 -15.91
CA LEU A 127 8.58 0.40 -16.57
C LEU A 127 9.05 0.36 -18.03
N ASP A 128 9.27 1.53 -18.63
CA ASP A 128 9.79 1.68 -19.99
C ASP A 128 11.33 1.73 -20.04
N ASP A 129 12.03 1.49 -18.92
CA ASP A 129 13.49 1.37 -18.93
C ASP A 129 13.92 0.30 -19.96
N PRO A 130 14.58 0.67 -21.06
CA PRO A 130 14.80 -0.23 -22.20
C PRO A 130 15.93 -1.23 -21.92
N TYR A 131 16.70 -1.03 -20.84
CA TYR A 131 17.90 -1.80 -20.56
C TYR A 131 17.62 -3.00 -19.67
N TYR A 132 16.86 -2.81 -18.59
CA TYR A 132 16.72 -3.77 -17.52
C TYR A 132 15.27 -4.12 -17.20
N TRP A 133 14.43 -3.14 -16.85
CA TRP A 133 13.12 -3.41 -16.24
C TRP A 133 12.06 -3.82 -17.25
N SER A 134 11.98 -3.14 -18.41
CA SER A 134 10.98 -3.49 -19.44
C SER A 134 11.10 -4.94 -19.91
N LYS A 135 12.34 -5.43 -20.09
CA LYS A 135 12.63 -6.81 -20.53
C LYS A 135 12.32 -7.88 -19.50
N ARG A 136 12.14 -7.49 -18.24
CA ARG A 136 11.93 -8.40 -17.10
C ARG A 136 10.52 -8.33 -16.57
N TYR A 137 9.70 -7.41 -17.06
CA TYR A 137 8.30 -7.30 -16.66
C TYR A 137 7.56 -8.60 -17.00
N VAL A 138 6.85 -9.14 -16.01
CA VAL A 138 6.09 -10.40 -16.16
C VAL A 138 4.59 -10.13 -16.13
N GLY A 139 4.13 -9.21 -15.28
CA GLY A 139 2.72 -8.88 -15.17
C GLY A 139 2.40 -8.07 -13.92
N ALA A 140 1.12 -7.82 -13.69
CA ALA A 140 0.65 -7.06 -12.55
C ALA A 140 -0.53 -7.71 -11.82
N LYS A 141 -0.70 -7.34 -10.55
CA LYS A 141 -1.80 -7.78 -9.69
C LYS A 141 -2.43 -6.60 -8.96
N ARG A 142 -3.75 -6.57 -8.94
CA ARG A 142 -4.54 -5.64 -8.12
C ARG A 142 -5.04 -6.37 -6.88
N VAL A 143 -4.55 -5.92 -5.73
CA VAL A 143 -4.97 -6.44 -4.43
C VAL A 143 -5.86 -5.40 -3.77
N ALA A 144 -7.03 -5.82 -3.27
CA ALA A 144 -7.94 -4.94 -2.55
C ALA A 144 -7.23 -4.34 -1.32
N ILE A 145 -7.38 -3.04 -1.13
CA ILE A 145 -6.81 -2.32 0.01
C ILE A 145 -7.94 -2.01 0.98
N ALA A 146 -7.87 -2.55 2.19
CA ALA A 146 -8.94 -2.48 3.19
C ALA A 146 -9.37 -1.05 3.54
N ASP A 147 -8.44 -0.09 3.52
CA ASP A 147 -8.71 1.30 3.92
C ASP A 147 -8.95 2.26 2.72
N LEU A 148 -9.08 1.75 1.49
CA LEU A 148 -9.34 2.56 0.27
C LEU A 148 -10.70 2.24 -0.38
N GLU A 149 -11.59 1.55 0.33
CA GLU A 149 -13.00 1.43 -0.07
C GLU A 149 -13.76 2.67 0.42
N ASP A 150 -13.76 3.73 -0.38
CA ASP A 150 -14.72 4.86 -0.32
C ASP A 150 -15.84 4.67 -1.34
#